data_AF-A0A3N5N7F2-F1
#
_entry.id   AF-A0A3N5N7F2-F1
#
_cell.length_a   1.000
_cell.length_b   1.000
_cell.length_c   1.000
_cell.angle_alpha   90.00
_cell.angle_beta   90.00
_cell.angle_gamma   90.00
#
_symmetry.space_group_name_H-M   'P 1'
#
loop_
_entity.id
_entity.type
_entity.pdbx_description
1 polymer ?
#
loop_
_entity_poly.entity_id
_entity_poly.type
_entity_poly.pdbx_seq_one_letter_code
_entity_poly.pdbx_strand_id
1 'polypeptide(L)'
;MDPKTIKSISAQIYRQFPEMSGIAPKVRARPVPESQRAFKKPAAPTYLLNYQTKAALPEGKSISRWVRVVVDAQGKIIKITTSH
;
A
#
# COMPACT_ATOMS: atom_id res chain seq x y z
N MET A 1 0.84 -10.04 9.70
CA MET A 1 2.02 -9.54 8.95
C MET A 1 3.02 -9.00 9.96
N ASP A 2 4.29 -9.33 9.79
CA ASP A 2 5.35 -8.94 10.73
C ASP A 2 5.74 -7.45 10.61
N PRO A 3 5.99 -6.72 11.71
CA PRO A 3 6.40 -5.32 11.68
C PRO A 3 7.70 -5.07 10.90
N LYS A 4 8.64 -6.02 10.84
CA LYS A 4 9.87 -5.88 10.05
C LYS A 4 9.56 -5.81 8.55
N THR A 5 8.67 -6.68 8.08
CA THR A 5 8.23 -6.71 6.67
C THR A 5 7.56 -5.40 6.28
N ILE A 6 6.70 -4.86 7.16
CA ILE A 6 6.03 -3.57 6.92
C ILE A 6 7.08 -2.46 6.77
N LYS A 7 8.09 -2.39 7.66
CA LYS A 7 9.18 -1.40 7.56
C LYS A 7 9.95 -1.52 6.24
N SER A 8 10.30 -2.72 5.80
CA SER A 8 10.99 -2.94 4.52
C SER A 8 10.15 -2.50 3.31
N ILE A 9 8.85 -2.74 3.34
CA ILE A 9 7.93 -2.27 2.30
C ILE A 9 7.81 -0.75 2.35
N SER A 10 7.60 -0.18 3.54
CA SER A 10 7.51 1.26 3.72
C SER A 10 8.77 1.97 3.24
N ALA A 11 9.96 1.44 3.50
CA ALA A 11 11.20 1.98 2.95
C ALA A 11 11.21 2.01 1.41
N GLN A 12 10.70 0.97 0.74
CA GLN A 12 10.56 0.98 -0.73
C GLN A 12 9.54 2.01 -1.21
N ILE A 13 8.41 2.13 -0.51
CA ILE A 13 7.38 3.11 -0.83
C ILE A 13 7.90 4.53 -0.64
N TYR A 14 8.64 4.83 0.42
CA TYR A 14 9.23 6.14 0.65
C TYR A 14 10.25 6.53 -0.42
N ARG A 15 10.95 5.54 -1.01
CA ARG A 15 11.86 5.79 -2.14
C ARG A 15 11.13 6.15 -3.42
N GLN A 16 9.95 5.57 -3.67
CA GLN A 16 9.12 5.91 -4.84
C GLN A 16 8.26 7.15 -4.62
N PHE A 17 7.76 7.34 -3.39
CA PHE A 17 6.86 8.40 -2.97
C PHE A 17 7.47 9.10 -1.74
N PRO A 18 8.45 10.00 -1.93
CA PRO A 18 9.10 10.70 -0.82
C PRO A 18 8.12 11.54 0.01
N GLU A 19 7.02 11.99 -0.60
CA GLU A 19 5.88 12.66 0.06
C GLU A 19 5.14 11.79 1.11
N MET A 20 5.33 10.48 1.06
CA MET A 20 4.77 9.52 2.03
C MET A 20 5.77 9.18 3.14
N SER A 21 6.99 9.72 3.10
CA SER A 21 8.03 9.43 4.09
C SER A 21 7.57 9.79 5.50
N GLY A 22 7.73 8.85 6.43
CA GLY A 22 7.27 9.00 7.82
C GLY A 22 5.79 8.69 8.05
N ILE A 23 5.01 8.39 7.01
CA ILE A 23 3.60 8.04 7.15
C ILE A 23 3.46 6.53 7.41
N ALA A 24 2.83 6.19 8.53
CA ALA A 24 2.51 4.81 8.86
C ALA A 24 1.35 4.30 7.99
N PRO A 25 1.52 3.21 7.23
CA PRO A 25 0.44 2.63 6.45
C PRO A 25 -0.63 2.01 7.36
N LYS A 26 -1.89 2.15 6.96
CA LYS A 26 -2.97 1.33 7.51
C LYS A 26 -2.93 -0.05 6.83
N VAL A 27 -2.50 -1.06 7.57
CA VAL A 27 -2.43 -2.45 7.10
C VAL A 27 -3.81 -3.10 7.27
N ARG A 28 -4.36 -3.64 6.18
CA ARG A 28 -5.59 -4.43 6.18
C ARG A 28 -5.31 -5.77 5.53
N ALA A 29 -5.54 -6.86 6.26
CA ALA A 29 -5.53 -8.18 5.65
C ALA A 29 -6.75 -8.30 4.73
N ARG A 30 -6.54 -8.72 3.48
CA ARG A 30 -7.65 -8.98 2.55
C ARG A 30 -7.70 -10.48 2.33
N PRO A 31 -8.73 -11.19 2.86
CA PRO A 31 -8.96 -12.56 2.44
C PRO A 31 -9.21 -12.53 0.93
N VAL A 32 -8.67 -13.52 0.23
CA VAL A 32 -8.80 -13.59 -1.22
C VAL A 32 -10.29 -13.67 -1.55
N PRO A 33 -10.86 -12.71 -2.30
CA PRO A 33 -12.25 -12.78 -2.69
C PRO A 33 -12.45 -13.99 -3.62
N GLU A 34 -13.50 -14.76 -3.37
CA GLU A 34 -13.81 -16.00 -4.10
C GLU A 34 -13.86 -15.79 -5.62
N SER A 35 -14.26 -14.59 -6.08
CA SER A 35 -14.28 -14.17 -7.49
C SER A 35 -12.91 -14.07 -8.17
N GLN A 36 -11.79 -14.10 -7.44
CA GLN A 36 -10.43 -14.16 -8.01
C GLN A 36 -9.89 -15.60 -8.17
N ARG A 37 -10.63 -16.64 -7.73
CA ARG A 37 -10.25 -18.05 -8.00
C ARG A 37 -10.23 -18.40 -9.49
N ALA A 38 -10.93 -17.65 -10.34
CA ALA A 38 -11.05 -17.92 -11.77
C ALA A 38 -9.77 -17.63 -12.58
N PHE A 39 -8.85 -16.80 -12.07
CA PHE A 39 -7.58 -16.50 -12.75
C PHE A 39 -6.41 -17.19 -12.04
N LYS A 40 -6.07 -18.38 -12.54
CA LYS A 40 -4.82 -19.14 -12.35
C LYS A 40 -3.82 -18.58 -11.31
N LYS A 41 -4.00 -18.91 -10.03
CA LYS A 41 -2.96 -19.31 -9.04
C LYS A 41 -3.60 -19.51 -7.66
N PRO A 42 -3.10 -20.43 -6.82
CA PRO A 42 -3.54 -20.56 -5.44
C PRO A 42 -3.27 -19.23 -4.74
N ALA A 43 -4.34 -18.55 -4.35
CA ALA A 43 -4.25 -17.18 -3.88
C ALA A 43 -3.76 -17.20 -2.43
N ALA A 44 -2.51 -16.83 -2.24
CA ALA A 44 -1.94 -16.57 -0.93
C ALA A 44 -2.66 -15.37 -0.27
N PRO A 45 -2.72 -15.31 1.07
CA PRO A 45 -3.33 -14.19 1.76
C PRO A 45 -2.58 -12.90 1.42
N THR A 46 -3.31 -11.91 0.90
CA THR A 46 -2.75 -10.60 0.53
C THR A 46 -3.05 -9.56 1.60
N TYR A 47 -2.17 -8.59 1.69
CA TYR A 47 -2.27 -7.46 2.61
C TYR A 47 -2.34 -6.18 1.81
N LEU A 48 -3.27 -5.30 2.19
CA LEU A 48 -3.42 -3.97 1.62
C LEU A 48 -2.85 -2.97 2.62
N LEU A 49 -1.76 -2.29 2.23
CA LEU A 49 -1.18 -1.18 2.96
C LEU A 49 -1.68 0.11 2.33
N ASN A 50 -2.40 0.91 3.10
CA ASN A 50 -2.95 2.17 2.61
C ASN A 50 -2.21 3.34 3.27
N TYR A 51 -1.50 4.12 2.46
CA TYR A 51 -0.83 5.35 2.87
C TYR A 51 -1.69 6.53 2.47
N GLN A 52 -1.83 7.49 3.38
CA GLN A 52 -2.61 8.70 3.17
C GLN A 52 -1.75 9.90 3.56
N THR A 53 -1.54 10.82 2.63
CA THR A 53 -0.87 12.10 2.89
C THR A 53 -1.74 13.26 2.43
N LYS A 54 -1.50 14.43 2.99
CA LYS A 54 -2.04 15.70 2.51
C LYS A 54 -0.87 16.54 2.04
N ALA A 55 -0.79 16.74 0.73
CA ALA A 55 0.21 17.64 0.15
C ALA A 55 -0.38 19.05 0.06
N ALA A 56 0.32 20.02 0.64
CA ALA A 56 -0.04 21.43 0.51
C ALA A 56 0.37 21.92 -0.89
N LEU A 57 -0.52 22.66 -1.54
CA LEU A 57 -0.30 23.31 -2.83
C LEU A 57 -0.04 24.81 -2.59
N PRO A 58 0.71 25.49 -3.48
CA PRO A 58 1.10 26.90 -3.33
C PRO A 58 -0.04 27.94 -3.30
N GLU A 59 -1.30 27.50 -3.22
CA GLU A 59 -2.52 28.34 -3.21
C GLU A 59 -3.34 28.19 -1.91
N GLY A 60 -2.77 27.58 -0.85
CA GLY A 60 -3.50 27.28 0.38
C GLY A 60 -4.46 26.09 0.26
N LYS A 61 -4.50 25.43 -0.91
CA LYS A 61 -5.25 24.20 -1.15
C LYS A 61 -4.43 22.99 -0.69
N SER A 62 -5.10 21.97 -0.18
CA SER A 62 -4.47 20.69 0.18
C SER A 62 -5.05 19.57 -0.66
N ILE A 63 -4.19 18.78 -1.30
CA ILE A 63 -4.62 17.59 -2.04
C ILE A 63 -4.36 16.34 -1.20
N SER A 64 -5.40 15.53 -1.02
CA SER A 64 -5.30 14.25 -0.31
C SER A 64 -4.82 13.19 -1.27
N ARG A 65 -3.60 12.69 -1.07
CA ARG A 65 -3.04 11.62 -1.88
C ARG A 65 -3.11 10.30 -1.14
N TRP A 66 -3.49 9.26 -1.86
CA TRP A 66 -3.64 7.91 -1.35
C TRP A 66 -2.74 6.98 -2.15
N VAL A 67 -1.90 6.20 -1.46
CA VAL A 67 -1.08 5.15 -2.08
C VAL A 67 -1.50 3.83 -1.47
N ARG A 68 -2.13 2.98 -2.27
CA ARG A 68 -2.61 1.65 -1.92
C ARG A 68 -1.62 0.63 -2.46
N VAL A 69 -1.03 -0.14 -1.57
CA VAL A 69 -0.02 -1.15 -1.90
C VAL A 69 -0.58 -2.51 -1.52
N VAL A 70 -0.74 -3.38 -2.50
CA VAL A 70 -1.10 -4.78 -2.30
C VAL A 70 0.19 -5.58 -2.23
N VAL A 71 0.36 -6.32 -1.15
CA VAL A 71 1.51 -7.19 -0.92
C VAL A 71 1.07 -8.59 -0.57
N ASP A 72 1.93 -9.56 -0.85
CA ASP A 72 1.74 -10.95 -0.45
C ASP A 72 2.09 -11.18 1.02
N ALA A 73 1.78 -12.35 1.56
CA ALA A 73 2.21 -12.78 2.90
C ALA A 73 3.72 -12.72 3.11
N GLN A 74 4.50 -12.92 2.05
CA GLN A 74 5.97 -12.78 2.09
C GLN A 74 6.45 -11.32 2.05
N GLY A 75 5.55 -10.34 1.95
CA GLY A 75 5.88 -8.93 1.82
C GLY A 75 6.29 -8.49 0.42
N LYS A 76 6.13 -9.36 -0.58
CA LYS A 76 6.35 -9.02 -1.99
C LYS A 76 5.25 -8.08 -2.46
N ILE A 77 5.62 -6.96 -3.05
CA ILE A 77 4.64 -6.02 -3.65
C ILE A 77 4.06 -6.65 -4.91
N ILE A 78 2.73 -6.80 -4.93
CA ILE A 78 1.95 -7.34 -6.05
C ILE A 78 1.47 -6.19 -6.94
N LYS A 79 0.96 -5.12 -6.32
CA LYS A 79 0.37 -3.98 -7.03
C LYS A 79 0.49 -2.72 -6.19
N ILE A 80 0.75 -1.60 -6.86
CA ILE A 80 0.68 -0.26 -6.29
C ILE A 80 -0.43 0.50 -7.04
N THR A 81 -1.24 1.27 -6.32
CA THR A 81 -2.30 2.08 -6.89
C THR A 81 -2.33 3.41 -6.18
N THR A 82 -2.22 4.49 -6.94
CA THR A 82 -2.22 5.84 -6.42
C THR A 82 -3.51 6.55 -6.82
N SER A 83 -4.10 7.30 -5.90
CA SER A 83 -5.29 8.13 -6.15
C SER A 83 -5.07 9.52 -5.58
N HIS A 84 -5.45 10.53 -6.35
CA HIS A 84 -5.32 11.96 -6.04
C HIS A 84 -6.62 12.67 -6.40
#